data_AF-A0A3C1DRE5-F1
#
_entry.id   AF-A0A3C1DRE5-F1
#
_cell.length_a   1.000
_cell.length_b   1.000
_cell.length_c   1.000
_cell.angle_alpha   90.00
_cell.angle_beta   90.00
_cell.angle_gamma   90.00
#
_symmetry.space_group_name_H-M   'P 1'
#
loop_
_entity.id
_entity.type
_entity.pdbx_description
1 polymer ?
#
loop_
_entity_poly.entity_id
_entity_poly.type
_entity_poly.pdbx_seq_one_letter_code
_entity_poly.pdbx_strand_id
1 'polypeptide(L)'
;GSLVPGVQRTLFVTAFNPNPFAAQLYRVDVEVGGSSNAQCLADWVNVGNYLYTSGAPIMIGAESSTQIELPIKLLDLPAVNQDACKGATFTLSLSGQGVGE
;
A
#
# COMPACT_ATOMS: atom_id res chain seq x y z
N GLY A 1 9.59 1.76 -6.73
CA GLY A 1 10.28 2.89 -7.41
C GLY A 1 10.29 4.09 -6.49
N SER A 2 11.09 5.12 -6.81
CA SER A 2 11.20 6.31 -5.94
C SER A 2 9.88 7.09 -5.87
N LEU A 3 9.50 7.49 -4.66
CA LEU A 3 8.42 8.43 -4.44
C LEU A 3 8.93 9.85 -4.71
N VAL A 4 8.19 10.60 -5.53
CA VAL A 4 8.45 12.00 -5.83
C VAL A 4 7.25 12.80 -5.31
N PRO A 5 7.46 13.96 -4.66
CA PRO A 5 6.35 14.77 -4.18
C PRO A 5 5.33 15.02 -5.30
N GLY A 6 4.05 14.83 -4.99
CA GLY A 6 2.96 15.09 -5.94
C GLY A 6 2.66 13.93 -6.89
N VAL A 7 3.59 12.99 -7.10
CA VAL A 7 3.48 11.95 -8.12
C VAL A 7 2.95 10.65 -7.51
N GLN A 8 1.82 10.16 -8.04
CA GLN A 8 1.29 8.84 -7.68
C GLN A 8 2.15 7.72 -8.27
N ARG A 9 2.40 6.69 -7.46
CA ARG A 9 3.11 5.46 -7.85
C ARG A 9 2.27 4.25 -7.49
N THR A 10 2.44 3.16 -8.23
CA THR A 10 1.81 1.89 -7.91
C THR A 10 2.79 1.01 -7.13
N LEU A 11 2.35 0.55 -5.96
CA LEU A 11 2.98 -0.53 -5.22
C LEU A 11 2.33 -1.85 -5.63
N PHE A 12 3.13 -2.73 -6.22
CA PHE A 12 2.69 -4.09 -6.55
C PHE A 12 2.95 -5.01 -5.37
N VAL A 13 1.90 -5.65 -4.87
CA VAL A 13 1.96 -6.53 -3.71
C VAL A 13 1.33 -7.87 -4.02
N THR A 14 1.88 -8.92 -3.39
CA THR A 14 1.38 -10.28 -3.58
C THR A 14 0.51 -10.65 -2.38
N ALA A 15 -0.77 -10.87 -2.63
CA ALA A 15 -1.71 -11.37 -1.64
C ALA A 15 -1.81 -12.90 -1.76
N PHE A 16 -1.57 -13.61 -0.67
CA PHE A 16 -1.67 -15.07 -0.60
C PHE A 16 -2.92 -15.47 0.19
N ASN A 17 -3.70 -16.39 -0.36
CA ASN A 17 -4.82 -17.02 0.33
C ASN A 17 -4.38 -18.39 0.86
N PRO A 18 -4.20 -18.55 2.18
CA PRO A 18 -3.79 -19.83 2.77
C PRO A 18 -4.94 -20.85 2.87
N ASN A 19 -6.17 -20.47 2.55
CA ASN A 19 -7.34 -21.33 2.72
C ASN A 19 -7.46 -22.34 1.57
N PRO A 20 -8.06 -23.52 1.81
CA PRO A 20 -8.29 -24.54 0.79
C PRO A 20 -9.47 -24.22 -0.15
N PHE A 21 -10.07 -23.03 -0.01
CA PHE A 21 -11.15 -22.51 -0.84
C PHE A 21 -10.79 -21.10 -1.34
N ALA A 22 -11.40 -20.69 -2.44
CA ALA A 22 -11.22 -19.34 -2.96
C ALA A 22 -11.79 -18.31 -1.97
N ALA A 23 -11.16 -17.13 -1.91
CA ALA A 23 -11.61 -16.04 -1.06
C ALA A 23 -11.65 -14.74 -1.86
N GLN A 24 -12.66 -13.91 -1.60
CA GLN A 24 -12.70 -12.55 -2.11
C GLN A 24 -11.82 -11.66 -1.23
N LEU A 25 -10.88 -10.94 -1.83
CA LEU A 25 -10.16 -9.88 -1.13
C LEU A 25 -11.12 -8.73 -0.80
N TYR A 26 -11.23 -8.39 0.48
CA TYR A 26 -12.13 -7.36 0.98
C TYR A 26 -11.41 -6.05 1.29
N ARG A 27 -10.26 -6.15 1.95
CA ARG A 27 -9.51 -4.97 2.41
C ARG A 27 -8.02 -5.23 2.40
N VAL A 28 -7.24 -4.21 2.05
CA VAL A 28 -5.81 -4.15 2.31
C VAL A 28 -5.50 -2.86 3.07
N ASP A 29 -4.85 -3.02 4.21
CA ASP A 29 -4.35 -1.94 5.04
C ASP A 29 -2.85 -1.81 4.85
N VAL A 30 -2.41 -0.57 4.66
CA VAL A 30 -0.99 -0.21 4.59
C VAL A 30 -0.72 0.82 5.66
N GLU A 31 0.28 0.53 6.49
CA GLU A 31 0.79 1.46 7.48
C GLU A 31 2.20 1.90 7.09
N VAL A 32 2.45 3.21 7.18
CA VAL A 32 3.77 3.80 6.96
C VAL A 32 4.46 3.93 8.30
N GLY A 33 5.53 3.17 8.48
CA GLY A 33 6.41 3.29 9.63
C GLY A 33 7.38 4.47 9.51
N GLY A 34 8.33 4.53 10.44
CA GLY A 34 9.37 5.54 10.44
C GLY A 34 10.20 5.56 9.14
N SER A 35 10.69 6.74 8.81
CA SER A 35 11.66 6.96 7.73
C SER A 35 13.09 6.76 8.24
N SER A 36 13.99 6.35 7.35
CA SER A 36 15.44 6.35 7.63
C SER A 36 16.03 7.75 7.84
N ASN A 37 15.30 8.80 7.47
CA ASN A 37 15.62 10.19 7.80
C ASN A 37 14.50 10.80 8.67
N ALA A 38 14.83 11.19 9.90
CA ALA A 38 13.88 11.76 10.87
C ALA A 38 13.23 13.07 10.40
N GLN A 39 13.83 13.79 9.44
CA GLN A 39 13.27 15.00 8.85
C GLN A 39 12.30 14.72 7.70
N CYS A 40 12.15 13.46 7.28
CA CYS A 40 11.19 13.02 6.28
C CYS A 40 10.09 12.21 6.96
N LEU A 41 8.96 12.86 7.25
CA LEU A 41 7.94 12.30 8.14
C LEU A 41 7.09 11.23 7.43
N ALA A 42 6.71 10.19 8.17
CA ALA A 42 5.85 9.11 7.69
C ALA A 42 4.50 9.63 7.17
N ASP A 43 3.92 10.62 7.87
CA ASP A 43 2.64 11.25 7.53
C ASP A 43 2.66 12.00 6.19
N TRP A 44 3.85 12.22 5.60
CA TRP A 44 3.95 12.78 4.25
C TRP A 44 3.71 11.75 3.17
N VAL A 45 3.76 10.45 3.50
CA VAL A 45 3.39 9.38 2.58
C VAL A 45 1.93 9.07 2.75
N ASN A 46 1.16 9.40 1.71
CA ASN A 46 -0.23 9.00 1.60
C ASN A 46 -0.31 7.56 1.08
N VAL A 47 -0.81 6.70 1.95
CA VAL A 47 -1.22 5.33 1.63
C VAL A 47 -2.73 5.22 1.81
N GLY A 48 -3.38 4.49 0.91
CA GLY A 48 -4.83 4.29 0.99
C GLY A 48 -5.24 3.26 2.03
N ASN A 49 -6.51 3.33 2.44
CA ASN A 49 -7.26 2.17 2.89
C ASN A 49 -7.95 1.56 1.67
N TYR A 50 -7.53 0.38 1.24
CA TYR A 50 -8.02 -0.20 -0.01
C TYR A 50 -9.16 -1.15 0.28
N LEU A 51 -10.38 -0.64 0.17
CA LEU A 51 -11.62 -1.41 0.29
C LEU A 51 -12.10 -1.86 -1.08
N TYR A 52 -12.35 -3.15 -1.22
CA TYR A 52 -12.84 -3.80 -2.43
C TYR A 52 -14.32 -4.20 -2.26
N THR A 53 -15.13 -3.25 -1.80
CA THR A 53 -16.56 -3.43 -1.52
C THR A 53 -17.48 -3.05 -2.69
N SER A 54 -16.92 -2.45 -3.73
CA SER A 54 -17.64 -2.08 -4.95
C SER A 54 -16.79 -2.37 -6.18
N GLY A 55 -17.43 -2.62 -7.32
CA GLY A 55 -16.75 -3.04 -8.54
C GLY A 55 -16.57 -4.56 -8.65
N ALA A 56 -15.68 -4.99 -9.54
CA ALA A 56 -15.39 -6.41 -9.74
C ALA A 56 -14.60 -6.97 -8.55
N PRO A 57 -15.04 -8.10 -7.95
CA PRO A 57 -14.34 -8.71 -6.84
C PRO A 57 -12.98 -9.24 -7.27
N ILE A 58 -11.97 -9.07 -6.41
CA ILE A 58 -10.65 -9.68 -6.59
C ILE A 58 -10.70 -11.06 -5.91
N MET A 59 -10.86 -12.10 -6.71
CA MET A 59 -10.85 -13.48 -6.23
C MET A 59 -9.41 -14.00 -6.15
N ILE A 60 -9.05 -14.56 -5.00
CA ILE A 60 -7.79 -15.27 -4.78
C ILE A 60 -8.11 -16.76 -4.66
N GLY A 61 -7.57 -17.56 -5.57
CA GLY A 61 -7.78 -19.01 -5.56
C GLY A 61 -7.34 -19.68 -4.26
N ALA A 62 -7.82 -20.90 -4.02
CA ALA A 62 -7.38 -21.74 -2.91
C ALA A 62 -5.86 -21.93 -2.95
N GLU A 63 -5.20 -21.75 -1.80
CA GLU A 63 -3.74 -21.92 -1.64
C GLU A 63 -2.91 -21.19 -2.72
N SER A 64 -3.42 -20.05 -3.19
CA SER A 64 -2.88 -19.33 -4.33
C SER A 64 -2.54 -17.88 -4.01
N SER A 65 -1.77 -17.26 -4.90
CA SER A 65 -1.36 -15.86 -4.79
C SER A 65 -1.88 -15.06 -5.98
N THR A 66 -2.22 -13.80 -5.73
CA THR A 66 -2.49 -12.84 -6.79
C THR A 66 -1.71 -11.55 -6.56
N GLN A 67 -1.39 -10.84 -7.64
CA GLN A 67 -0.81 -9.51 -7.55
C GLN A 67 -1.91 -8.45 -7.45
N ILE A 68 -1.74 -7.53 -6.53
CA ILE A 68 -2.62 -6.39 -6.31
C ILE A 68 -1.83 -5.09 -6.46
N GLU A 69 -2.50 -4.07 -6.99
CA GLU A 69 -1.94 -2.75 -7.26
C GLU A 69 -2.46 -1.75 -6.23
N LEU A 70 -1.54 -1.18 -5.44
CA LEU A 70 -1.87 -0.21 -4.41
C LEU A 70 -1.28 1.17 -4.77
N PRO A 71 -2.10 2.17 -5.12
CA PRO A 71 -1.61 3.51 -5.43
C PRO A 71 -1.13 4.24 -4.15
N ILE A 72 0.15 4.59 -4.11
CA ILE A 72 0.80 5.33 -3.02
C ILE A 72 1.37 6.65 -3.53
N LYS A 73 1.54 7.64 -2.65
CA LYS A 73 2.07 8.95 -3.03
C LYS A 73 2.81 9.63 -1.88
N LEU A 74 3.94 10.27 -2.18
CA LEU A 74 4.48 11.31 -1.30
C LEU A 74 3.72 12.61 -1.57
N LEU A 75 3.11 13.17 -0.52
CA LEU A 75 2.38 14.43 -0.59
C LEU A 75 3.30 15.55 -1.05
N ASP A 76 2.73 16.47 -1.83
CA ASP A 76 3.39 17.72 -2.21
C ASP A 76 3.01 18.79 -1.20
N LEU A 77 3.97 19.20 -0.36
CA LEU A 77 3.76 20.15 0.74
C LEU A 77 4.48 21.46 0.40
N PRO A 78 3.83 22.43 -0.26
CA PRO A 78 4.50 23.61 -0.83
C PRO A 78 5.11 24.55 0.21
N ALA A 79 4.69 24.45 1.48
CA ALA A 79 5.23 25.23 2.60
C ALA A 79 6.39 24.52 3.34
N VAL A 80 6.77 23.31 2.92
CA VAL A 80 7.75 22.46 3.61
C VAL A 80 8.87 22.07 2.65
N ASN A 81 10.12 22.22 3.09
CA ASN A 81 11.25 21.68 2.34
C ASN A 81 11.33 20.16 2.53
N GLN A 82 10.89 19.39 1.53
CA GLN A 82 10.90 17.93 1.54
C GLN A 82 12.22 17.32 1.01
N ASP A 83 13.30 18.11 0.88
CA ASP A 83 14.60 17.61 0.38
C ASP A 83 15.20 16.51 1.26
N ALA A 84 14.88 16.49 2.55
CA ALA A 84 15.28 15.40 3.45
C ALA A 84 14.72 14.02 3.04
N CYS A 85 13.68 13.98 2.21
CA CYS A 85 13.13 12.74 1.67
C CYS A 85 13.91 12.18 0.48
N LYS A 86 14.87 12.93 -0.09
CA LYS A 86 15.70 12.44 -1.18
C LYS A 86 16.56 11.28 -0.68
N GLY A 87 16.34 10.08 -1.24
CA GLY A 87 17.04 8.86 -0.85
C GLY A 87 16.59 8.26 0.48
N ALA A 88 15.60 8.85 1.16
CA ALA A 88 15.01 8.27 2.35
C ALA A 88 14.18 7.02 1.99
N THR A 89 14.05 6.12 2.96
CA THR A 89 13.28 4.88 2.84
C THR A 89 12.24 4.82 3.94
N PHE A 90 11.04 4.37 3.60
CA PHE A 90 9.96 4.15 4.55
C PHE A 90 9.72 2.66 4.72
N THR A 91 9.55 2.21 5.96
CA THR A 91 9.07 0.85 6.24
C THR A 91 7.56 0.81 6.02
N LEU A 92 7.08 -0.18 5.27
CA LEU A 92 5.64 -0.41 5.08
C LEU A 92 5.25 -1.71 5.77
N SER A 93 4.18 -1.66 6.55
CA SER A 93 3.50 -2.83 7.09
C SER A 93 2.21 -3.03 6.32
N LEU A 94 1.95 -4.26 5.86
CA LEU A 94 0.75 -4.59 5.11
C LEU A 94 -0.04 -5.67 5.82
N SER A 95 -1.36 -5.52 5.85
CA SER A 95 -2.28 -6.57 6.27
C SER A 95 -3.48 -6.64 5.32
N GLY A 96 -4.05 -7.83 5.18
CA GLY A 96 -5.15 -8.09 4.27
C GLY A 96 -6.28 -8.86 4.94
N GLN A 97 -7.51 -8.61 4.50
CA GLN A 97 -8.70 -9.30 4.94
C GLN A 97 -9.41 -9.87 3.72
N GLY A 98 -9.74 -11.16 3.76
CA GLY A 98 -10.57 -11.83 2.78
C GLY A 98 -11.87 -12.33 3.41
N VAL A 99 -12.90 -12.46 2.59
CA VAL A 99 -14.17 -13.09 2.98
C VAL A 99 -14.31 -14.37 2.16
N GLY A 100 -14.51 -15.49 2.84
CA GLY A 100 -14.76 -16.78 2.20
C GLY A 100 -16.18 -16.86 1.66
N GLU A 101 -16.36 -17.62 0.58
CA GLU A 101 -17.68 -18.05 0.09
C GLU A 101 -18.16 -19.32 0.83
#